data_AF-A0A9P0KPI5-F1
#
_entry.id   AF-A0A9P0KPI5-F1
#
_cell.length_a   1.000
_cell.length_b   1.000
_cell.length_c   1.000
_cell.angle_alpha   90.00
_cell.angle_beta   90.00
_cell.angle_gamma   90.00
#
_symmetry.space_group_name_H-M   'P 1'
#
loop_
_entity.id
_entity.type
_entity.pdbx_description
1 polymer ?
#
loop_
_entity_poly.entity_id
_entity_poly.type
_entity_poly.pdbx_seq_one_letter_code
_entity_poly.pdbx_strand_id
1 'polypeptide(L)'
;MYYFYVQEGRQPQCSYHTYRRVFKSLNLSFHHPKKDQCSLCSSYKEGSTETKAKLEDSFAAHIAERDSVRKKKKDAKESSQENPAVIASAVFDLQQSRKISDSFSLHSNLNYFDDADTDPDFSCPSDDTSASSDSDKDALENVQPSTSKGKKKLSNPSERIRAKMKTARNTGKEYIDRKNKLHLTKFVKPFIHTCRFKCNDKLLLIQMKK
;
A
#
# COMPACT_ATOMS: atom_id res chain seq x y z
N MET A 1 -21.60 21.67 -11.03
CA MET A 1 -22.33 22.00 -12.27
C MET A 1 -21.94 23.36 -12.85
N TYR A 2 -21.91 24.46 -12.09
CA TYR A 2 -21.39 25.75 -12.59
C TYR A 2 -20.01 25.63 -13.27
N TYR A 3 -19.04 24.98 -12.62
CA TYR A 3 -17.72 24.79 -13.22
C TYR A 3 -17.71 23.84 -14.42
N PHE A 4 -18.57 22.82 -14.45
CA PHE A 4 -18.71 21.94 -15.62
C PHE A 4 -19.29 22.71 -16.82
N TYR A 5 -20.28 23.56 -16.59
CA TYR A 5 -20.85 24.44 -17.62
C TYR A 5 -19.79 25.39 -18.21
N VAL A 6 -18.87 25.92 -17.38
CA VAL A 6 -17.75 26.76 -17.84
C VAL A 6 -16.68 25.95 -18.57
N GLN A 7 -16.45 24.69 -18.17
CA GLN A 7 -15.48 23.79 -18.80
C GLN A 7 -15.90 23.30 -20.20
N GLU A 8 -17.19 23.25 -20.50
CA GLU A 8 -17.74 22.94 -21.83
C GLU A 8 -17.55 24.08 -22.86
N GLY A 9 -16.67 25.06 -22.56
CA GLY A 9 -16.35 26.18 -23.46
C GLY A 9 -17.45 27.25 -23.55
N ARG A 10 -18.47 27.17 -22.71
CA ARG A 10 -19.53 28.19 -22.64
C ARG A 10 -19.10 29.32 -21.71
N GLN A 11 -19.22 30.56 -22.19
CA GLN A 11 -19.02 31.74 -21.35
C GLN A 11 -20.08 31.77 -20.23
N PRO A 12 -19.68 31.94 -18.96
CA PRO A 12 -20.62 31.99 -17.85
C PRO A 12 -21.53 33.23 -17.98
N GLN A 13 -22.82 32.99 -18.21
CA GLN A 13 -23.85 34.04 -18.33
C GLN A 13 -24.12 34.76 -17.00
N CYS A 14 -23.64 34.21 -15.88
CA CYS A 14 -23.81 34.82 -14.57
C CYS A 14 -22.66 34.44 -13.64
N SER A 15 -22.46 35.23 -12.58
CA SER A 15 -21.50 34.91 -11.54
C SER A 15 -21.88 33.65 -10.77
N TYR A 16 -20.88 32.95 -10.22
CA TYR A 16 -21.09 31.80 -9.31
C TYR A 16 -22.05 32.14 -8.16
N HIS A 17 -21.97 33.37 -7.63
CA HIS A 17 -22.83 33.81 -6.53
C HIS A 17 -24.29 33.87 -6.95
N THR A 18 -24.57 34.44 -8.13
CA THR A 18 -25.92 34.48 -8.72
C THR A 18 -26.45 33.08 -8.96
N TYR A 19 -25.64 32.20 -9.57
CA TYR A 19 -25.97 30.78 -9.77
C TYR A 19 -26.35 30.09 -8.45
N ARG A 20 -25.50 30.22 -7.41
CA ARG A 20 -25.73 29.58 -6.10
C ARG A 20 -26.99 30.11 -5.43
N ARG A 21 -27.27 31.42 -5.54
CA ARG A 21 -28.48 32.04 -4.97
C ARG A 21 -29.74 31.51 -5.63
N VAL A 22 -29.78 31.46 -6.97
CA VAL A 22 -30.91 30.93 -7.74
C VAL A 22 -31.10 29.43 -7.48
N PHE A 23 -30.00 28.67 -7.44
CA PHE A 23 -30.05 27.24 -7.16
C PHE A 23 -30.69 26.94 -5.79
N LYS A 24 -30.35 27.75 -4.78
CA LYS A 24 -30.99 27.68 -3.45
C LYS A 24 -32.44 28.14 -3.45
N SER A 25 -32.78 29.22 -4.16
CA SER A 25 -34.16 29.72 -4.20
C SER A 25 -35.12 28.75 -4.89
N LEU A 26 -34.61 27.95 -5.83
CA LEU A 26 -35.37 26.89 -6.50
C LEU A 26 -35.44 25.59 -5.68
N ASN A 27 -34.89 25.54 -4.47
CA ASN A 27 -34.74 24.33 -3.65
C ASN A 27 -34.10 23.16 -4.39
N LEU A 28 -33.28 23.46 -5.40
CA LEU A 28 -32.53 22.44 -6.11
C LEU A 28 -31.37 22.04 -5.21
N SER A 29 -31.23 20.73 -5.01
CA SER A 29 -30.07 20.15 -4.37
C SER A 29 -29.53 19.06 -5.30
N PHE A 30 -28.21 18.90 -5.31
CA PHE A 30 -27.66 17.76 -6.02
C PHE A 30 -28.03 16.50 -5.23
N HIS A 31 -28.59 15.52 -5.93
CA HIS A 31 -28.69 14.18 -5.38
C HIS A 31 -27.26 13.70 -5.12
N HIS A 32 -26.89 13.63 -3.85
CA HIS A 32 -25.64 13.03 -3.45
C HIS A 32 -25.92 11.53 -3.45
N PRO A 33 -25.42 10.75 -4.43
CA PRO A 33 -25.56 9.31 -4.37
C PRO A 33 -25.06 8.87 -3.00
N LYS A 34 -25.90 8.11 -2.29
CA LYS A 34 -25.53 7.58 -0.98
C LYS A 34 -24.22 6.82 -1.18
N LYS A 35 -23.17 7.29 -0.50
CA LYS A 35 -21.87 6.61 -0.54
C LYS A 35 -22.06 5.17 -0.06
N ASP A 36 -21.50 4.24 -0.82
CA ASP A 36 -21.31 2.84 -0.45
C ASP A 36 -22.60 2.12 -0.03
N GLN A 37 -23.55 1.99 -0.95
CA GLN A 37 -24.55 0.94 -0.81
C GLN A 37 -23.91 -0.40 -1.15
N CYS A 38 -23.56 -1.16 -0.10
CA CYS A 38 -23.15 -2.54 -0.24
C CYS A 38 -24.24 -3.34 -0.97
N SER A 39 -23.86 -4.14 -1.97
CA SER A 39 -24.79 -5.00 -2.72
C SER A 39 -25.61 -5.90 -1.80
N LEU A 40 -25.01 -6.44 -0.74
CA LEU A 40 -25.69 -7.24 0.30
C LEU A 40 -26.75 -6.42 1.05
N CYS A 41 -26.46 -5.16 1.35
CA CYS A 41 -27.42 -4.28 2.03
C CYS A 41 -28.60 -3.90 1.12
N SER A 42 -28.35 -3.70 -0.17
CA SER A 42 -29.42 -3.38 -1.13
C SER A 42 -30.28 -4.61 -1.41
N SER A 43 -29.66 -5.77 -1.66
CA SER A 43 -30.38 -7.02 -1.92
C SER A 43 -31.21 -7.47 -0.72
N TYR A 44 -30.71 -7.32 0.52
CA TYR A 44 -31.48 -7.64 1.71
C TYR A 44 -32.68 -6.70 1.90
N LYS A 45 -32.56 -5.40 1.57
CA LYS A 45 -33.67 -4.45 1.71
C LYS A 45 -34.75 -4.65 0.66
N GLU A 46 -34.33 -4.89 -0.58
CA GLU A 46 -35.21 -5.00 -1.75
C GLU A 46 -35.73 -6.44 -1.96
N GLY A 47 -35.13 -7.44 -1.31
CA GLY A 47 -35.48 -8.86 -1.47
C GLY A 47 -36.83 -9.28 -0.89
N SER A 48 -37.37 -10.37 -1.44
CA SER A 48 -38.57 -11.06 -0.93
C SER A 48 -38.31 -11.71 0.43
N THR A 49 -39.38 -12.05 1.15
CA THR A 49 -39.33 -12.66 2.50
C THR A 49 -38.45 -13.91 2.56
N GLU A 50 -38.47 -14.75 1.51
CA GLU A 50 -37.65 -15.95 1.42
C GLU A 50 -36.16 -15.65 1.22
N THR A 51 -35.83 -14.63 0.41
CA THR A 51 -34.43 -14.22 0.20
C THR A 51 -33.84 -13.56 1.44
N LYS A 52 -34.68 -12.86 2.23
CA LYS A 52 -34.28 -12.28 3.52
C LYS A 52 -33.94 -13.36 4.53
N ALA A 53 -34.79 -14.39 4.69
CA ALA A 53 -34.51 -15.49 5.61
C ALA A 53 -33.19 -16.21 5.30
N LYS A 54 -32.85 -16.38 4.01
CA LYS A 54 -31.58 -17.00 3.59
C LYS A 54 -30.35 -16.11 3.80
N LEU A 55 -30.53 -14.79 3.76
CA LEU A 55 -29.44 -13.82 3.85
C LEU A 55 -29.33 -13.15 5.23
N GLU A 56 -30.21 -13.48 6.18
CA GLU A 56 -30.29 -12.85 7.50
C GLU A 56 -29.01 -13.03 8.30
N ASP A 57 -28.46 -14.25 8.35
CA ASP A 57 -27.22 -14.55 9.06
C ASP A 57 -26.02 -13.78 8.48
N SER A 58 -25.90 -13.76 7.15
CA SER A 58 -24.85 -13.02 6.45
C SER A 58 -24.99 -11.51 6.65
N PHE A 59 -26.22 -11.01 6.65
CA PHE A 59 -26.52 -9.61 6.90
C PHE A 59 -26.20 -9.22 8.34
N ALA A 60 -26.56 -10.05 9.33
CA ALA A 60 -26.24 -9.81 10.74
C ALA A 60 -24.73 -9.74 10.96
N ALA A 61 -23.96 -10.67 10.39
CA ALA A 61 -22.50 -10.66 10.44
C ALA A 61 -21.92 -9.39 9.78
N HIS A 62 -22.40 -9.02 8.59
CA HIS A 62 -21.98 -7.80 7.88
C HIS A 62 -22.23 -6.53 8.71
N ILE A 63 -23.39 -6.42 9.35
CA ILE A 63 -23.74 -5.26 10.18
C ILE A 63 -22.87 -5.20 11.43
N ALA A 64 -22.62 -6.34 12.09
CA ALA A 64 -21.75 -6.42 13.25
C ALA A 64 -20.31 -6.00 12.91
N GLU A 65 -19.75 -6.49 11.79
CA GLU A 65 -18.42 -6.11 11.32
C GLU A 65 -18.35 -4.61 11.01
N ARG A 66 -19.33 -4.09 10.24
CA ARG A 66 -19.43 -2.66 9.88
C ARG A 66 -19.42 -1.78 11.12
N ASP A 67 -20.20 -2.14 12.14
CA ASP A 67 -20.32 -1.34 13.36
C ASP A 67 -19.05 -1.43 14.20
N SER A 68 -18.34 -2.58 14.19
CA SER A 68 -17.03 -2.71 14.82
C SER A 68 -15.96 -1.81 14.17
N VAL A 69 -15.95 -1.70 12.84
CA VAL A 69 -15.01 -0.85 12.10
C VAL A 69 -15.32 0.62 12.35
N ARG A 70 -16.60 0.99 12.36
CA ARG A 70 -17.05 2.35 12.69
C ARG A 70 -16.69 2.75 14.11
N LYS A 71 -16.84 1.83 15.07
CA LYS A 71 -16.45 2.04 16.47
C LYS A 71 -14.93 2.28 16.58
N LYS A 72 -14.12 1.39 16.02
CA LYS A 72 -12.65 1.56 16.00
C LYS A 72 -12.21 2.88 15.37
N LYS A 73 -12.86 3.30 14.27
CA LYS A 73 -12.60 4.59 13.63
C LYS A 73 -12.96 5.77 14.52
N LYS A 74 -14.08 5.68 15.26
CA LYS A 74 -14.51 6.70 16.21
C LYS A 74 -13.52 6.78 17.38
N ASP A 75 -13.18 5.65 17.99
CA ASP A 75 -12.25 5.57 19.12
C ASP A 75 -10.87 6.14 18.72
N ALA A 76 -10.35 5.74 17.55
CA ALA A 76 -9.07 6.27 17.04
C ALA A 76 -9.11 7.78 16.75
N LYS A 77 -10.28 8.31 16.37
CA LYS A 77 -10.47 9.76 16.17
C LYS A 77 -10.47 10.49 17.51
N GLU A 78 -11.19 9.96 18.50
CA GLU A 78 -11.27 10.54 19.85
C GLU A 78 -9.89 10.52 20.53
N SER A 79 -9.17 9.39 20.49
CA SER A 79 -7.80 9.32 21.03
C SER A 79 -6.81 10.25 20.33
N SER A 80 -6.98 10.51 19.02
CA SER A 80 -6.15 11.48 18.30
C SER A 80 -6.45 12.94 18.67
N GLN A 81 -7.68 13.23 19.11
CA GLN A 81 -8.08 14.56 19.57
C GLN A 81 -7.54 14.84 20.98
N GLU A 82 -7.49 13.83 21.85
CA GLU A 82 -6.96 13.94 23.21
C GLU A 82 -5.43 14.09 23.23
N ASN A 83 -4.71 13.37 22.35
CA ASN A 83 -3.25 13.38 22.31
C ASN A 83 -2.69 13.66 20.91
N PRO A 84 -2.85 14.88 20.38
CA PRO A 84 -2.49 15.23 19.00
C PRO A 84 -0.97 15.20 18.74
N ALA A 85 -0.14 15.19 19.79
CA ALA A 85 1.32 15.11 19.66
C ALA A 85 1.86 13.69 19.47
N VAL A 86 1.08 12.67 19.86
CA VAL A 86 1.51 11.26 19.93
C VAL A 86 0.81 10.39 18.87
N ILE A 87 -0.46 10.69 18.56
CA ILE A 87 -1.29 9.83 17.70
C ILE A 87 -1.85 10.64 16.54
N ALA A 88 -1.31 10.42 15.33
CA ALA A 88 -1.91 10.87 14.09
C ALA A 88 -2.71 9.71 13.47
N SER A 89 -4.04 9.80 13.49
CA SER A 89 -4.92 8.80 12.87
C SER A 89 -5.20 9.16 11.41
N ALA A 90 -4.60 8.42 10.47
CA ALA A 90 -4.90 8.49 9.05
C ALA A 90 -5.69 7.23 8.65
N VAL A 91 -6.99 7.38 8.39
CA VAL A 91 -7.86 6.27 7.97
C VAL A 91 -7.98 6.28 6.46
N PHE A 92 -7.27 5.36 5.80
CA PHE A 92 -7.40 5.11 4.37
C PHE A 92 -8.60 4.21 4.11
N ASP A 93 -9.50 4.65 3.23
CA ASP A 93 -10.63 3.85 2.77
C ASP A 93 -10.15 2.87 1.69
N LEU A 94 -9.78 1.66 2.13
CA LEU A 94 -9.28 0.59 1.27
C LEU A 94 -10.41 -0.30 0.71
N GLN A 95 -11.69 0.05 0.92
CA GLN A 95 -12.80 -0.82 0.51
C GLN A 95 -13.09 -0.84 -1.00
N GLN A 96 -12.38 -0.06 -1.83
CA GLN A 96 -12.50 -0.12 -3.30
C GLN A 96 -11.65 -1.19 -3.99
N SER A 97 -10.74 -1.89 -3.30
CA SER A 97 -9.85 -2.88 -3.94
C SER A 97 -10.07 -4.34 -3.54
N ARG A 98 -11.11 -4.68 -2.75
CA ARG A 98 -11.48 -6.09 -2.53
C ARG A 98 -12.34 -6.63 -3.68
N LYS A 99 -11.73 -6.73 -4.87
CA LYS A 99 -12.04 -7.76 -5.85
C LYS A 99 -10.82 -8.66 -5.96
N ILE A 100 -10.52 -9.39 -4.90
CA ILE A 100 -9.58 -10.50 -4.93
C ILE A 100 -10.31 -11.65 -4.23
N SER A 101 -10.74 -12.59 -5.07
CA SER A 101 -11.22 -13.96 -4.84
C SER A 101 -11.36 -14.46 -3.40
N ASP A 102 -12.52 -15.05 -3.14
CA ASP A 102 -12.89 -15.86 -1.97
C ASP A 102 -12.05 -17.15 -1.84
N SER A 103 -10.75 -17.01 -1.55
CA SER A 103 -9.87 -18.17 -1.30
C SER A 103 -8.75 -17.87 -0.30
N PHE A 104 -9.02 -17.08 0.75
CA PHE A 104 -8.05 -16.90 1.83
C PHE A 104 -8.70 -17.19 3.18
N SER A 105 -8.90 -18.49 3.42
CA SER A 105 -9.11 -19.03 4.76
C SER A 105 -7.89 -18.75 5.62
N LEU A 106 -8.14 -18.19 6.80
CA LEU A 106 -7.18 -18.01 7.87
C LEU A 106 -6.51 -19.34 8.22
N HIS A 107 -5.19 -19.44 8.05
CA HIS A 107 -4.35 -20.26 8.93
C HIS A 107 -3.13 -19.46 9.35
N SER A 108 -3.11 -19.14 10.65
CA SER A 108 -1.98 -18.64 11.39
C SER A 108 -0.95 -19.76 11.61
N ASN A 109 0.31 -19.49 11.25
CA ASN A 109 1.56 -20.09 11.74
C ASN A 109 1.69 -21.62 11.76
N LEU A 110 2.48 -22.18 10.83
CA LEU A 110 3.58 -23.11 11.14
C LEU A 110 4.48 -23.33 9.91
N ASN A 111 5.76 -23.56 10.16
CA ASN A 111 6.81 -23.83 9.18
C ASN A 111 6.39 -24.88 8.13
N TYR A 112 6.56 -24.57 6.84
CA TYR A 112 6.60 -25.58 5.80
C TYR A 112 7.68 -25.21 4.78
N PHE A 113 8.86 -25.80 4.99
CA PHE A 113 9.74 -26.19 3.90
C PHE A 113 8.99 -27.29 3.13
N ASP A 114 8.80 -27.10 1.84
CA ASP A 114 8.62 -28.22 0.90
C ASP A 114 9.12 -27.76 -0.46
N ASP A 115 10.43 -27.94 -0.62
CA ASP A 115 11.03 -28.15 -1.92
C ASP A 115 10.57 -29.53 -2.41
N ALA A 116 9.56 -29.54 -3.26
CA ALA A 116 9.22 -30.71 -4.06
C ALA A 116 8.75 -30.24 -5.45
N ASP A 117 9.66 -29.57 -6.16
CA ASP A 117 9.65 -29.55 -7.62
C ASP A 117 9.88 -30.99 -8.09
N THR A 118 8.79 -31.74 -8.27
CA THR A 118 8.78 -32.99 -9.04
C THR A 118 7.76 -32.86 -10.16
N ASP A 119 8.02 -31.96 -11.11
CA ASP A 119 7.31 -31.98 -12.38
C ASP A 119 8.00 -33.02 -13.30
N PRO A 120 7.34 -34.12 -13.70
CA PRO A 120 7.95 -35.17 -14.51
C PRO A 120 8.09 -34.82 -16.00
N ASP A 121 7.63 -33.63 -16.43
CA ASP A 121 7.45 -33.32 -17.86
C ASP A 121 8.35 -32.21 -18.40
N PHE A 122 9.40 -31.80 -17.67
CA PHE A 122 10.41 -30.91 -18.26
C PHE A 122 11.44 -31.70 -19.09
N SER A 123 11.01 -32.17 -20.26
CA SER A 123 11.89 -32.70 -21.30
C SER A 123 12.57 -31.54 -22.01
N CYS A 124 13.80 -31.22 -21.58
CA CYS A 124 14.68 -30.29 -22.29
C CYS A 124 15.28 -31.01 -23.51
N PRO A 125 15.14 -30.50 -24.75
CA PRO A 125 15.73 -31.13 -25.93
C PRO A 125 17.26 -31.05 -25.86
N SER A 126 17.89 -32.20 -26.00
CA SER A 126 19.33 -32.37 -26.21
C SER A 126 19.73 -31.75 -27.55
N ASP A 127 20.62 -30.77 -27.53
CA ASP A 127 21.45 -30.44 -28.69
C ASP A 127 22.87 -30.96 -28.43
N ASP A 128 23.20 -32.00 -29.18
CA ASP A 128 24.51 -32.58 -29.32
C ASP A 128 25.47 -31.59 -29.98
N THR A 129 26.66 -31.43 -29.43
CA THR A 129 27.84 -31.11 -30.24
C THR A 129 29.06 -31.84 -29.68
N SER A 130 29.66 -32.62 -30.56
CA SER A 130 30.64 -33.67 -30.34
C SER A 130 32.05 -33.25 -30.78
N ALA A 131 33.03 -34.09 -30.39
CA ALA A 131 34.42 -34.23 -30.87
C ALA A 131 35.50 -33.34 -30.18
N SER A 132 36.33 -33.91 -29.29
CA SER A 132 37.63 -34.61 -29.50
C SER A 132 38.81 -33.62 -29.38
N SER A 133 39.97 -33.85 -28.76
CA SER A 133 40.79 -35.07 -28.55
C SER A 133 42.00 -34.76 -27.62
N ASP A 134 42.42 -35.77 -26.84
CA ASP A 134 43.79 -36.28 -26.58
C ASP A 134 44.93 -35.59 -25.75
N SER A 135 45.55 -36.51 -24.96
CA SER A 135 46.93 -36.72 -24.45
C SER A 135 47.51 -36.03 -23.18
N ASP A 136 47.67 -36.87 -22.15
CA ASP A 136 48.86 -37.16 -21.30
C ASP A 136 49.65 -36.06 -20.57
N LYS A 137 49.75 -36.20 -19.23
CA LYS A 137 51.01 -36.50 -18.50
C LYS A 137 50.84 -36.65 -16.98
N ASP A 138 51.58 -37.63 -16.46
CA ASP A 138 51.72 -38.06 -15.07
C ASP A 138 52.17 -37.00 -14.06
N ALA A 139 51.68 -37.11 -12.81
CA ALA A 139 52.51 -37.07 -11.59
C ALA A 139 51.66 -37.42 -10.35
N LEU A 140 52.08 -38.47 -9.63
CA LEU A 140 51.62 -38.79 -8.28
C LEU A 140 52.00 -37.68 -7.30
N GLU A 141 51.05 -37.21 -6.49
CA GLU A 141 51.35 -36.75 -5.13
C GLU A 141 50.20 -37.05 -4.16
N ASN A 142 50.57 -37.65 -3.04
CA ASN A 142 49.72 -38.21 -2.00
C ASN A 142 49.73 -37.27 -0.79
N VAL A 143 48.69 -36.45 -0.55
CA VAL A 143 48.45 -35.82 0.77
C VAL A 143 46.95 -35.59 1.05
N GLN A 144 46.54 -36.06 2.23
CA GLN A 144 45.25 -36.12 2.95
C GLN A 144 44.08 -35.13 2.67
N PRO A 145 42.81 -35.55 2.92
CA PRO A 145 41.64 -34.69 2.85
C PRO A 145 41.59 -33.70 4.04
N SER A 146 41.84 -32.42 3.77
CA SER A 146 41.63 -31.37 4.76
C SER A 146 40.12 -31.14 4.98
N THR A 147 39.62 -31.58 6.12
CA THR A 147 38.24 -31.33 6.57
C THR A 147 38.10 -29.91 7.13
N SER A 148 38.39 -28.89 6.32
CA SER A 148 37.92 -27.54 6.64
C SER A 148 36.50 -27.37 6.11
N LYS A 149 35.52 -27.83 6.91
CA LYS A 149 34.13 -27.37 6.75
C LYS A 149 34.16 -25.86 6.95
N GLY A 150 34.29 -25.11 5.86
CA GLY A 150 34.21 -23.66 5.89
C GLY A 150 32.92 -23.31 6.61
N LYS A 151 33.03 -22.62 7.76
CA LYS A 151 31.87 -22.05 8.44
C LYS A 151 31.16 -21.21 7.38
N LYS A 152 30.00 -21.66 6.90
CA LYS A 152 29.14 -20.86 6.03
C LYS A 152 28.93 -19.55 6.78
N LYS A 153 29.58 -18.46 6.36
CA LYS A 153 29.34 -17.14 6.95
C LYS A 153 27.84 -16.91 6.80
N LEU A 154 27.13 -16.74 7.92
CA LEU A 154 25.75 -16.30 7.91
C LEU A 154 25.74 -15.01 7.08
N SER A 155 25.21 -15.11 5.86
CA SER A 155 25.23 -14.01 4.91
C SER A 155 24.36 -12.91 5.49
N ASN A 156 24.98 -11.89 6.11
CA ASN A 156 24.23 -10.79 6.70
C ASN A 156 23.59 -10.00 5.55
N PRO A 157 22.27 -10.14 5.32
CA PRO A 157 21.64 -9.60 4.13
C PRO A 157 21.64 -8.06 4.16
N SER A 158 21.67 -7.47 5.36
CA SER A 158 21.76 -6.03 5.59
C SER A 158 23.10 -5.44 5.13
N GLU A 159 24.17 -6.26 5.11
CA GLU A 159 25.49 -5.81 4.70
C GLU A 159 25.70 -5.81 3.19
N ARG A 160 24.82 -6.47 2.44
CA ARG A 160 24.86 -6.47 0.98
C ARG A 160 24.70 -5.02 0.51
N ILE A 161 25.62 -4.57 -0.34
CA ILE A 161 25.69 -3.18 -0.86
C ILE A 161 24.32 -2.69 -1.36
N ARG A 162 23.54 -3.57 -2.02
CA ARG A 162 22.18 -3.28 -2.48
C ARG A 162 21.20 -3.01 -1.34
N ALA A 163 21.26 -3.78 -0.26
CA ALA A 163 20.42 -3.59 0.92
C ALA A 163 20.79 -2.30 1.64
N LYS A 164 22.09 -2.04 1.87
CA LYS A 164 22.56 -0.78 2.45
C LYS A 164 22.09 0.44 1.63
N MET A 165 22.24 0.38 0.31
CA MET A 165 21.79 1.45 -0.58
C MET A 165 20.26 1.64 -0.56
N LYS A 166 19.50 0.55 -0.54
CA LYS A 166 18.03 0.60 -0.42
C LYS A 166 17.61 1.23 0.91
N THR A 167 18.25 0.85 2.01
CA THR A 167 18.00 1.43 3.34
C THR A 167 18.35 2.92 3.37
N ALA A 168 19.50 3.32 2.82
CA ALA A 168 19.89 4.73 2.76
C ALA A 168 18.90 5.56 1.93
N ARG A 169 18.48 5.05 0.76
CA ARG A 169 17.49 5.71 -0.09
C ARG A 169 16.14 5.88 0.60
N ASN A 170 15.66 4.85 1.30
CA ASN A 170 14.39 4.86 2.00
C ASN A 170 14.41 5.77 3.23
N THR A 171 15.53 5.81 3.95
CA THR A 171 15.71 6.68 5.13
C THR A 171 16.10 8.11 4.77
N GLY A 172 16.33 8.41 3.49
CA GLY A 172 16.78 9.73 3.02
C GLY A 172 18.22 10.07 3.40
N LYS A 173 19.03 9.09 3.83
CA LYS A 173 20.45 9.27 4.12
C LYS A 173 21.27 9.40 2.84
N GLU A 174 22.46 9.95 2.96
CA GLU A 174 23.39 10.03 1.83
C GLU A 174 23.85 8.63 1.37
N TYR A 175 24.07 8.48 0.08
CA TYR A 175 24.58 7.23 -0.50
C TYR A 175 25.26 7.48 -1.85
N ILE A 176 26.14 6.57 -2.24
CA ILE A 176 26.80 6.56 -3.55
C ILE A 176 26.11 5.52 -4.44
N ASP A 177 25.69 5.94 -5.63
CA ASP A 177 25.10 5.02 -6.61
C ASP A 177 26.18 4.22 -7.35
N ARG A 178 25.79 3.18 -8.11
CA ARG A 178 26.73 2.33 -8.88
C ARG A 178 27.55 3.10 -9.92
N LYS A 179 27.08 4.29 -10.32
CA LYS A 179 27.77 5.22 -11.22
C LYS A 179 28.70 6.19 -10.47
N ASN A 180 29.05 5.90 -9.22
CA ASN A 180 29.81 6.77 -8.30
C ASN A 180 29.21 8.17 -8.11
N LYS A 181 27.89 8.31 -8.29
CA LYS A 181 27.19 9.57 -8.04
C LYS A 181 26.79 9.67 -6.57
N LEU A 182 27.25 10.72 -5.89
CA LEU A 182 26.85 11.02 -4.52
C LEU A 182 25.43 11.59 -4.49
N HIS A 183 24.55 10.96 -3.73
CA HIS A 183 23.24 11.48 -3.36
C HIS A 183 23.31 11.98 -1.93
N LEU A 184 23.13 13.29 -1.73
CA LEU A 184 23.11 13.92 -0.41
C LEU A 184 21.86 13.54 0.40
N THR A 185 21.92 13.80 1.70
CA THR A 185 20.79 13.64 2.62
C THR A 185 19.59 14.49 2.17
N LYS A 186 18.40 13.88 2.16
CA LYS A 186 17.15 14.59 1.85
C LYS A 186 16.60 15.21 3.13
N PHE A 187 16.53 16.53 3.17
CA PHE A 187 15.83 17.26 4.22
C PHE A 187 14.50 17.81 3.68
N VAL A 188 13.51 17.89 4.54
CA VAL A 188 12.26 18.60 4.23
C VAL A 188 12.61 20.07 4.11
N LYS A 189 12.42 20.65 2.92
CA LYS A 189 12.64 22.09 2.74
C LYS A 189 11.71 22.85 3.68
N PRO A 190 12.19 23.89 4.38
CA PRO A 190 11.30 24.73 5.16
C PRO A 190 10.20 25.27 4.23
N PHE A 191 8.95 25.09 4.64
CA PHE A 191 7.81 25.55 3.86
C PHE A 191 7.69 27.07 4.01
N ILE A 192 8.41 27.80 3.15
CA ILE A 192 8.41 29.25 3.12
C ILE A 192 7.39 29.68 2.08
N HIS A 193 6.18 30.01 2.52
CA HIS A 193 5.18 30.65 1.66
C HIS A 193 4.74 31.98 2.27
N THR A 194 4.53 32.98 1.41
CA THR A 194 4.04 34.31 1.80
C THR A 194 2.52 34.28 1.91
N CYS A 195 2.00 33.70 2.98
CA CYS A 195 0.56 33.63 3.21
C CYS A 195 0.06 34.80 4.06
N ARG A 196 -1.07 35.39 3.63
CA ARG A 196 -1.81 36.44 4.34
C ARG A 196 -2.11 36.08 5.81
N PHE A 197 -2.30 34.79 6.10
CA PHE A 197 -2.62 34.31 7.44
C PHE A 197 -1.40 34.00 8.32
N LYS A 198 -0.17 34.34 7.87
CA LYS A 198 1.09 34.12 8.60
C LYS A 198 1.24 32.68 9.13
N CYS A 199 0.90 31.70 8.29
CA CYS A 199 0.90 30.29 8.67
C CYS A 199 2.28 29.80 9.14
N ASN A 200 3.38 30.37 8.62
CA ASN A 200 4.73 29.99 9.03
C ASN A 200 4.97 30.31 10.52
N ASP A 201 4.53 31.48 11.00
CA ASP A 201 4.72 31.90 12.40
C ASP A 201 3.95 30.98 13.35
N LYS A 202 2.74 30.55 12.95
CA LYS A 202 1.92 29.63 13.73
C LYS A 202 2.53 28.22 13.78
N LEU A 203 3.09 27.75 12.66
CA LEU A 203 3.77 26.46 12.60
C LEU A 203 5.06 26.45 13.45
N LEU A 204 5.82 27.54 13.44
CA LEU A 204 7.02 27.70 14.28
C LEU A 204 6.65 27.73 15.77
N LEU A 205 5.58 28.44 16.16
CA LEU A 205 5.09 28.45 17.54
C LEU A 205 4.66 27.07 18.05
N ILE A 206 4.13 26.21 17.17
CA ILE A 206 3.77 24.84 17.52
C ILE A 206 5.02 23.98 17.75
N GLN A 207 6.10 24.22 17.00
CA GLN A 207 7.36 23.49 17.15
C GLN A 207 8.11 23.84 18.44
N MET A 208 7.99 25.07 18.95
CA MET A 208 8.66 25.50 20.19
C MET A 208 7.89 25.18 21.49
N LYS A 209 6.65 24.72 21.40
CA LYS A 209 5.83 24.30 22.56
C LYS A 209 5.91 22.80 22.85
N LYS A 210 6.70 22.05 22.07
CA LYS A 210 7.12 20.68 22.40
C LYS A 210 8.42 20.73 23.18
#